data_AF-A0A2S2BYU6-F1
#
_entry.id   AF-A0A2S2BYU6-F1
#
_cell.length_a   1.000
_cell.length_b   1.000
_cell.length_c   1.000
_cell.angle_alpha   90.00
_cell.angle_beta   90.00
_cell.angle_gamma   90.00
#
_symmetry.space_group_name_H-M   'P 1'
#
loop_
_entity.id
_entity.type
_entity.pdbx_description
1 polymer ?
#
loop_
_entity_poly.entity_id
_entity_poly.type
_entity_poly.pdbx_seq_one_letter_code
_entity_poly.pdbx_strand_id
1 'polypeptide(L)'
;MTSQFKVSGLNKSYGSNVVVDELDLDIEEGEFLVLLGPSGCGKTTTLRCLAGLETPQGGSIEFGNKTVFDASTKIDIPAHKRNIGMVFQSYALWPHMTVRDNITYPLKVRKLKKAISDGSVEAAADMVDCGALLDRYPSQLSGGQQQRVAVARGLVAQPDLMLFDEPLSNLDARLRDQVRSQIHQLHQRIGFTAVFVTHDQAEAFALGDRLAIMKSGRIEQYDAPEHVFEMPASEYVAAFIGMGNRLELKRGHEGWKTNAGDGIDLSGAVVRDRADEGTSAVARFRPDDVFLHESLQDVPVGNVPLHAELVDYEYAGRYFDVSVKTGTEPLALRAKASEHGARLRQMTPGAPLVISFSPDSLRVYGEPNGSAVAEPDLVAAGSGGTAS
;
A
#
# COMPACT_ATOMS: atom_id res chain seq x y z
N MET A 1 -9.79 20.52 -11.37
CA MET A 1 -10.50 19.30 -10.94
C MET A 1 -11.13 19.65 -9.60
N THR A 2 -12.39 19.30 -9.40
CA THR A 2 -13.13 19.65 -8.18
C THR A 2 -13.26 18.37 -7.38
N SER A 3 -12.70 18.29 -6.17
CA SER A 3 -12.82 17.10 -5.33
C SER A 3 -14.30 16.81 -5.06
N GLN A 4 -14.72 15.55 -5.28
CA GLN A 4 -16.10 15.10 -5.03
C GLN A 4 -16.28 14.71 -3.57
N PHE A 5 -15.23 14.28 -2.88
CA PHE A 5 -15.27 14.03 -1.44
C PHE A 5 -14.12 14.75 -0.77
N LYS A 6 -14.42 15.41 0.34
CA LYS A 6 -13.43 16.19 1.09
C LYS A 6 -13.51 15.86 2.57
N VAL A 7 -12.33 15.65 3.14
CA VAL A 7 -12.09 15.50 4.56
C VAL A 7 -11.15 16.62 4.96
N SER A 8 -11.48 17.36 6.02
CA SER A 8 -10.65 18.48 6.47
C SER A 8 -10.42 18.44 7.96
N GLY A 9 -9.14 18.39 8.36
CA GLY A 9 -8.68 18.37 9.74
C GLY A 9 -9.32 17.27 10.59
N LEU A 10 -9.53 16.08 10.03
CA LEU A 10 -10.21 14.98 10.72
C LEU A 10 -9.39 14.50 11.91
N ASN A 11 -10.02 14.47 13.08
CA ASN A 11 -9.38 14.06 14.31
C ASN A 11 -10.17 12.92 14.97
N LYS A 12 -9.47 11.83 15.28
CA LYS A 12 -10.05 10.68 15.98
C LYS A 12 -9.11 10.15 17.06
N SER A 13 -9.61 10.07 18.29
CA SER A 13 -8.88 9.52 19.44
C SER A 13 -9.72 8.52 20.23
N TYR A 14 -9.06 7.58 20.91
CA TYR A 14 -9.68 6.72 21.92
C TYR A 14 -8.96 6.92 23.26
N GLY A 15 -9.64 7.58 24.21
CA GLY A 15 -8.98 8.06 25.43
C GLY A 15 -7.89 9.06 25.08
N SER A 16 -6.67 8.82 25.57
CA SER A 16 -5.49 9.64 25.27
C SER A 16 -4.77 9.26 23.97
N ASN A 17 -5.15 8.15 23.33
CA ASN A 17 -4.49 7.68 22.12
C ASN A 17 -5.10 8.34 20.87
N VAL A 18 -4.33 9.17 20.17
CA VAL A 18 -4.72 9.79 18.90
C VAL A 18 -4.46 8.80 17.78
N VAL A 19 -5.51 8.46 17.02
CA VAL A 19 -5.47 7.46 15.95
C VAL A 19 -5.54 8.09 14.56
N VAL A 20 -6.23 9.22 14.43
CA VAL A 20 -6.23 10.07 13.25
C VAL A 20 -6.00 11.50 13.72
N ASP A 21 -5.00 12.17 13.14
CA ASP A 21 -4.46 13.42 13.64
C ASP A 21 -4.45 14.47 12.53
N GLU A 22 -5.40 15.41 12.58
CA GLU A 22 -5.59 16.49 11.60
C GLU A 22 -5.49 16.03 10.13
N LEU A 23 -6.19 14.95 9.78
CA LEU A 23 -6.09 14.35 8.46
C LEU A 23 -6.93 15.14 7.44
N ASP A 24 -6.27 15.61 6.38
CA ASP A 24 -6.88 16.17 5.18
C ASP A 24 -6.84 15.16 4.04
N LEU A 25 -7.96 15.00 3.32
CA LEU A 25 -8.06 14.06 2.21
C LEU A 25 -9.10 14.55 1.18
N ASP A 26 -8.73 14.54 -0.09
CA ASP A 26 -9.56 15.00 -1.21
C ASP A 26 -9.64 13.92 -2.28
N ILE A 27 -10.84 13.40 -2.54
CA ILE A 27 -11.08 12.31 -3.50
C ILE A 27 -11.88 12.86 -4.68
N GLU A 28 -11.38 12.62 -5.89
CA GLU A 28 -12.03 13.00 -7.14
C GLU A 28 -13.14 12.01 -7.53
N GLU A 29 -14.05 12.46 -8.40
CA GLU A 29 -15.11 11.58 -8.93
C GLU A 29 -14.51 10.49 -9.81
N GLY A 30 -14.88 9.24 -9.53
CA GLY A 30 -14.34 8.06 -10.21
C GLY A 30 -12.93 7.67 -9.79
N GLU A 31 -12.35 8.33 -8.77
CA GLU A 31 -11.01 7.99 -8.26
C GLU A 31 -11.05 6.72 -7.41
N PHE A 32 -10.12 5.80 -7.66
CA PHE A 32 -9.81 4.69 -6.77
C PHE A 32 -8.68 5.06 -5.82
N LEU A 33 -9.03 5.60 -4.65
CA LEU A 33 -8.07 5.92 -3.60
C LEU A 33 -7.71 4.68 -2.79
N VAL A 34 -6.41 4.45 -2.58
CA VAL A 34 -5.93 3.43 -1.63
C VAL A 34 -5.31 4.09 -0.40
N LEU A 35 -5.81 3.75 0.79
CA LEU A 35 -5.13 4.04 2.06
C LEU A 35 -4.18 2.88 2.37
N LEU A 36 -2.88 3.17 2.46
CA LEU A 36 -1.83 2.19 2.68
C LEU A 36 -0.97 2.61 3.88
N GLY A 37 -0.53 1.65 4.69
CA GLY A 37 0.29 1.92 5.87
C GLY A 37 0.34 0.71 6.80
N PRO A 38 1.16 0.73 7.86
CA PRO A 38 1.27 -0.38 8.81
C PRO A 38 -0.01 -0.55 9.65
N SER A 39 -0.12 -1.67 10.33
CA SER A 39 -1.21 -1.91 11.29
C SER A 39 -1.25 -0.79 12.34
N GLY A 40 -2.45 -0.30 12.66
CA GLY A 40 -2.64 0.74 13.68
C GLY A 40 -2.39 2.19 13.23
N CYS A 41 -2.01 2.45 11.98
CA CYS A 41 -1.74 3.82 11.50
C CYS A 41 -2.99 4.69 11.24
N GLY A 42 -4.21 4.18 11.49
CA GLY A 42 -5.46 4.95 11.37
C GLY A 42 -6.30 4.73 10.11
N LYS A 43 -5.91 3.83 9.18
CA LYS A 43 -6.65 3.57 7.91
C LYS A 43 -8.11 3.17 8.11
N THR A 44 -8.35 2.07 8.83
CA THR A 44 -9.69 1.55 9.11
C THR A 44 -10.53 2.55 9.89
N THR A 45 -9.91 3.27 10.84
CA THR A 45 -10.58 4.33 11.59
C THR A 45 -11.02 5.47 10.69
N THR A 46 -10.15 5.93 9.78
CA THR A 46 -10.47 6.95 8.76
C THR A 46 -11.62 6.48 7.87
N LEU A 47 -11.57 5.25 7.36
CA LEU A 47 -12.63 4.66 6.55
C LEU A 47 -13.97 4.56 7.31
N ARG A 48 -13.95 4.19 8.60
CA ARG A 48 -15.15 4.13 9.45
C ARG A 48 -15.72 5.51 9.77
N CYS A 49 -14.87 6.53 9.88
CA CYS A 49 -15.31 7.92 10.02
C CYS A 49 -15.99 8.43 8.74
N LEU A 50 -15.45 8.12 7.56
CA LEU A 50 -16.12 8.37 6.27
C LEU A 50 -17.49 7.68 6.23
N ALA A 51 -17.53 6.41 6.65
CA ALA A 51 -18.75 5.61 6.66
C ALA A 51 -19.82 6.12 7.65
N GLY A 52 -19.46 6.90 8.65
CA GLY A 52 -20.35 7.28 9.75
C GLY A 52 -20.60 6.13 10.74
N LEU A 53 -19.68 5.16 10.79
CA LEU A 53 -19.67 4.09 11.80
C LEU A 53 -18.90 4.52 13.06
N GLU A 54 -18.05 5.53 12.93
CA GLU A 54 -17.37 6.17 14.04
C GLU A 54 -17.46 7.70 13.94
N THR A 55 -17.84 8.36 15.03
CA THR A 55 -17.91 9.82 15.09
C THR A 55 -16.54 10.40 15.42
N PRO A 56 -15.95 11.27 14.58
CA PRO A 56 -14.72 12.00 14.87
C PRO A 56 -14.89 13.00 16.03
N GLN A 57 -13.80 13.40 16.67
CA GLN A 57 -13.80 14.49 17.66
C GLN A 57 -13.71 15.88 17.00
N GLY A 58 -13.14 15.96 15.80
CA GLY A 58 -12.90 17.23 15.11
C GLY A 58 -12.84 17.07 13.59
N GLY A 59 -12.83 18.20 12.90
CA GLY A 59 -12.81 18.28 11.45
C GLY A 59 -14.19 18.23 10.80
N SER A 60 -14.20 18.05 9.48
CA SER A 60 -15.41 17.95 8.65
C SER A 60 -15.24 16.92 7.54
N ILE A 61 -16.37 16.39 7.06
CA ILE A 61 -16.47 15.46 5.94
C ILE A 61 -17.61 15.93 5.03
N GLU A 62 -17.30 16.12 3.75
CA GLU A 62 -18.21 16.61 2.71
C GLU A 62 -18.27 15.65 1.53
N PHE A 63 -19.48 15.32 1.09
CA PHE A 63 -19.77 14.47 -0.06
C PHE A 63 -20.45 15.36 -1.12
N GLY A 64 -19.70 15.73 -2.14
CA GLY A 64 -20.04 16.78 -3.09
C GLY A 64 -20.31 18.09 -2.36
N ASN A 65 -21.50 18.66 -2.58
CA ASN A 65 -21.94 19.89 -1.90
C ASN A 65 -22.64 19.62 -0.55
N LYS A 66 -22.55 18.41 0.00
CA LYS A 66 -23.28 18.01 1.21
C LYS A 66 -22.31 17.65 2.33
N THR A 67 -22.28 18.47 3.37
CA THR A 67 -21.62 18.14 4.63
C THR A 67 -22.32 16.95 5.30
N VAL A 68 -21.60 15.86 5.50
CA VAL A 68 -22.09 14.65 6.20
C VAL A 68 -21.63 14.60 7.65
N PHE A 69 -20.53 15.29 7.97
CA PHE A 69 -20.06 15.49 9.33
C PHE A 69 -19.35 16.85 9.45
N ASP A 70 -19.59 17.57 10.55
CA ASP A 70 -18.84 18.76 10.92
C ASP A 70 -18.97 18.97 12.44
N ALA A 71 -17.83 18.92 13.11
CA ALA A 71 -17.76 19.06 14.56
C ALA A 71 -18.16 20.46 15.05
N SER A 72 -17.87 21.51 14.27
CA SER A 72 -18.14 22.91 14.62
C SER A 72 -19.61 23.26 14.50
N THR A 73 -20.28 22.79 13.44
CA THR A 73 -21.71 23.02 13.19
C THR A 73 -22.60 21.92 13.77
N LYS A 74 -22.00 20.89 14.40
CA LYS A 74 -22.67 19.74 15.04
C LYS A 74 -23.51 18.91 14.06
N ILE A 75 -23.05 18.80 12.82
CA ILE A 75 -23.64 17.93 11.81
C ILE A 75 -23.05 16.53 12.00
N ASP A 76 -23.88 15.52 12.19
CA ASP A 76 -23.48 14.11 12.10
C ASP A 76 -24.60 13.30 11.43
N ILE A 77 -24.44 13.07 10.12
CA ILE A 77 -25.37 12.25 9.35
C ILE A 77 -25.05 10.78 9.63
N PRO A 78 -26.02 9.96 10.07
CA PRO A 78 -25.76 8.54 10.35
C PRO A 78 -25.45 7.76 9.07
N ALA A 79 -24.67 6.69 9.18
CA ALA A 79 -24.17 5.87 8.06
C ALA A 79 -25.24 5.53 6.99
N HIS A 80 -26.43 5.09 7.40
CA HIS A 80 -27.52 4.72 6.49
C HIS A 80 -28.07 5.87 5.63
N LYS A 81 -27.69 7.13 5.90
CA LYS A 81 -28.06 8.34 5.15
C LYS A 81 -26.90 8.95 4.34
N ARG A 82 -25.70 8.35 4.38
CA ARG A 82 -24.49 8.85 3.68
C ARG A 82 -24.34 8.38 2.23
N ASN A 83 -25.34 7.70 1.66
CA ASN A 83 -25.33 7.16 0.28
C ASN A 83 -24.04 6.39 -0.11
N ILE A 84 -23.46 5.63 0.83
CA ILE A 84 -22.24 4.84 0.61
C ILE A 84 -22.54 3.36 0.36
N GLY A 85 -21.65 2.68 -0.34
CA GLY A 85 -21.53 1.22 -0.36
C GLY A 85 -20.33 0.80 0.48
N MET A 86 -20.44 -0.32 1.20
CA MET A 86 -19.34 -0.81 2.05
C MET A 86 -19.13 -2.31 1.87
N VAL A 87 -17.86 -2.69 1.73
CA VAL A 87 -17.37 -4.06 1.66
C VAL A 87 -16.42 -4.28 2.84
N PHE A 88 -16.79 -5.21 3.72
CA PHE A 88 -16.06 -5.52 4.94
C PHE A 88 -15.05 -6.65 4.74
N GLN A 89 -14.02 -6.70 5.58
CA GLN A 89 -12.98 -7.72 5.62
C GLN A 89 -13.51 -9.18 5.64
N SER A 90 -14.61 -9.45 6.37
CA SER A 90 -15.22 -10.78 6.48
C SER A 90 -16.42 -10.98 5.55
N TYR A 91 -16.53 -10.18 4.48
CA TYR A 91 -17.67 -10.08 3.54
C TYR A 91 -18.95 -9.54 4.18
N ALA A 92 -19.18 -9.84 5.46
CA ALA A 92 -20.36 -9.50 6.26
C ALA A 92 -21.69 -9.85 5.55
N LEU A 93 -21.71 -10.94 4.77
CA LEU A 93 -22.94 -11.45 4.15
C LEU A 93 -23.86 -12.03 5.24
N TRP A 94 -25.16 -11.84 5.10
CA TRP A 94 -26.13 -12.48 5.99
C TRP A 94 -26.22 -13.97 5.64
N PRO A 95 -25.77 -14.88 6.52
CA PRO A 95 -25.62 -16.30 6.18
C PRO A 95 -26.95 -17.02 5.97
N HIS A 96 -28.03 -16.47 6.54
CA HIS A 96 -29.39 -16.99 6.45
C HIS A 96 -30.19 -16.41 5.28
N MET A 97 -29.60 -15.49 4.50
CA MET A 97 -30.21 -14.88 3.31
C MET A 97 -29.58 -15.47 2.06
N THR A 98 -30.35 -15.59 0.97
CA THR A 98 -29.80 -15.95 -0.35
C THR A 98 -28.89 -14.84 -0.89
N VAL A 99 -28.10 -15.12 -1.93
CA VAL A 99 -27.33 -14.09 -2.65
C VAL A 99 -28.23 -12.97 -3.14
N ARG A 100 -29.38 -13.32 -3.73
CA ARG A 100 -30.42 -12.39 -4.15
C ARG A 100 -30.88 -11.50 -3.01
N ASP A 101 -31.19 -12.08 -1.85
CA ASP A 101 -31.64 -11.33 -0.69
C ASP A 101 -30.56 -10.40 -0.13
N ASN A 102 -29.31 -10.88 -0.08
CA ASN A 102 -28.16 -10.07 0.32
C ASN A 102 -28.02 -8.82 -0.56
N ILE A 103 -28.09 -8.99 -1.89
CA ILE A 103 -27.99 -7.88 -2.87
C ILE A 103 -29.25 -7.01 -2.82
N THR A 104 -30.43 -7.56 -2.57
CA THR A 104 -31.68 -6.78 -2.50
C THR A 104 -31.78 -5.93 -1.23
N TYR A 105 -31.12 -6.34 -0.14
CA TYR A 105 -31.29 -5.73 1.17
C TYR A 105 -31.02 -4.21 1.23
N PRO A 106 -29.93 -3.66 0.66
CA PRO A 106 -29.70 -2.21 0.64
C PRO A 106 -30.82 -1.43 -0.05
N LEU A 107 -31.40 -1.97 -1.12
CA LEU A 107 -32.53 -1.35 -1.84
C LEU A 107 -33.78 -1.30 -0.94
N LYS A 108 -34.06 -2.38 -0.21
CA LYS A 108 -35.18 -2.45 0.75
C LYS A 108 -35.04 -1.40 1.85
N VAL A 109 -33.85 -1.30 2.46
CA VAL A 109 -33.58 -0.34 3.54
C VAL A 109 -33.70 1.11 3.04
N ARG A 110 -33.21 1.39 1.84
CA ARG A 110 -33.33 2.71 1.19
C ARG A 110 -34.71 2.98 0.57
N LYS A 111 -35.66 2.05 0.68
CA LYS A 111 -37.02 2.13 0.13
C LYS A 111 -37.05 2.34 -1.40
N LEU A 112 -36.05 1.84 -2.12
CA LEU A 112 -35.90 1.96 -3.58
C LEU A 112 -36.72 0.87 -4.31
N LYS A 113 -38.06 0.94 -4.20
CA LYS A 113 -38.97 -0.07 -4.77
C LYS A 113 -38.80 -0.26 -6.29
N LYS A 114 -38.51 0.83 -7.02
CA LYS A 114 -38.31 0.79 -8.48
C LYS A 114 -37.10 -0.08 -8.86
N ALA A 115 -35.97 0.13 -8.18
CA ALA A 115 -34.74 -0.65 -8.36
C ALA A 115 -34.92 -2.14 -8.06
N ILE A 116 -35.83 -2.48 -7.15
CA ILE A 116 -36.16 -3.89 -6.86
C ILE A 116 -36.96 -4.50 -8.02
N SER A 117 -37.86 -3.72 -8.62
CA SER A 117 -38.75 -4.20 -9.69
C SER A 117 -38.16 -4.16 -11.10
N ASP A 118 -37.07 -3.43 -11.33
CA ASP A 118 -36.49 -3.19 -12.65
C ASP A 118 -35.30 -4.12 -13.01
N GLY A 119 -34.99 -5.08 -12.15
CA GLY A 119 -33.90 -6.03 -12.38
C GLY A 119 -32.51 -5.54 -11.94
N SER A 120 -32.43 -4.48 -11.11
CA SER A 120 -31.14 -3.99 -10.59
C SER A 120 -30.35 -5.06 -9.82
N VAL A 121 -31.03 -6.03 -9.20
CA VAL A 121 -30.39 -7.12 -8.46
C VAL A 121 -29.68 -8.08 -9.41
N GLU A 122 -30.35 -8.49 -10.49
CA GLU A 122 -29.78 -9.30 -11.57
C GLU A 122 -28.62 -8.57 -12.23
N ALA A 123 -28.81 -7.29 -12.60
CA ALA A 123 -27.75 -6.48 -13.19
C ALA A 123 -26.53 -6.38 -12.28
N ALA A 124 -26.72 -6.15 -10.97
CA ALA A 124 -25.62 -6.10 -10.00
C ALA A 124 -24.91 -7.46 -9.85
N ALA A 125 -25.64 -8.57 -9.86
CA ALA A 125 -25.05 -9.90 -9.82
C ALA A 125 -24.29 -10.23 -11.10
N ASP A 126 -24.79 -9.83 -12.27
CA ASP A 126 -24.14 -10.05 -13.57
C ASP A 126 -22.87 -9.20 -13.72
N MET A 127 -22.85 -7.98 -13.18
CA MET A 127 -21.64 -7.14 -13.16
C MET A 127 -20.45 -7.83 -12.48
N VAL A 128 -20.70 -8.75 -11.54
CA VAL A 128 -19.67 -9.48 -10.78
C VAL A 128 -19.66 -10.98 -11.08
N ASP A 129 -20.22 -11.41 -12.22
CA ASP A 129 -20.26 -12.82 -12.64
C ASP A 129 -20.88 -13.77 -11.58
N CYS A 130 -21.93 -13.32 -10.90
CA CYS A 130 -22.65 -14.06 -9.86
C CYS A 130 -24.14 -14.28 -10.17
N GLY A 131 -24.63 -13.96 -11.37
CA GLY A 131 -26.04 -14.13 -11.75
C GLY A 131 -26.57 -15.56 -11.53
N ALA A 132 -25.79 -16.58 -11.91
CA ALA A 132 -26.15 -17.99 -11.70
C ALA A 132 -26.16 -18.44 -10.22
N LEU A 133 -25.73 -17.58 -9.29
CA LEU A 133 -25.60 -17.88 -7.87
C LEU A 133 -26.70 -17.23 -7.03
N LEU A 134 -27.64 -16.48 -7.64
CA LEU A 134 -28.65 -15.68 -6.94
C LEU A 134 -29.46 -16.47 -5.90
N ASP A 135 -29.79 -17.73 -6.16
CA ASP A 135 -30.61 -18.55 -5.29
C ASP A 135 -29.80 -19.39 -4.27
N ARG A 136 -28.47 -19.22 -4.25
CA ARG A 136 -27.57 -19.89 -3.29
C ARG A 136 -27.49 -19.10 -1.98
N TYR A 137 -27.11 -19.80 -0.91
CA TYR A 137 -26.73 -19.20 0.37
C TYR A 137 -25.21 -18.96 0.42
N PRO A 138 -24.72 -17.98 1.21
CA PRO A 138 -23.29 -17.71 1.36
C PRO A 138 -22.44 -18.94 1.71
N SER A 139 -22.97 -19.85 2.52
CA SER A 139 -22.30 -21.11 2.89
C SER A 139 -22.06 -22.08 1.73
N GLN A 140 -22.71 -21.86 0.58
CA GLN A 140 -22.56 -22.66 -0.64
C GLN A 140 -21.59 -22.03 -1.65
N LEU A 141 -20.93 -20.92 -1.28
CA LEU A 141 -20.06 -20.14 -2.15
C LEU A 141 -18.60 -20.24 -1.71
N SER A 142 -17.68 -20.23 -2.67
CA SER A 142 -16.25 -20.01 -2.43
C SER A 142 -15.99 -18.59 -1.90
N GLY A 143 -14.83 -18.36 -1.25
CA GLY A 143 -14.46 -17.04 -0.73
C GLY A 143 -14.48 -15.93 -1.79
N GLY A 144 -13.96 -16.21 -2.99
CA GLY A 144 -14.01 -15.26 -4.10
C GLY A 144 -15.43 -14.95 -4.59
N GLN A 145 -16.33 -15.95 -4.60
CA GLN A 145 -17.75 -15.71 -4.90
C GLN A 145 -18.43 -14.89 -3.81
N GLN A 146 -18.17 -15.16 -2.54
CA GLN A 146 -18.70 -14.35 -1.43
C GLN A 146 -18.24 -12.90 -1.52
N GLN A 147 -16.96 -12.68 -1.83
CA GLN A 147 -16.40 -11.35 -2.04
C GLN A 147 -17.10 -10.61 -3.19
N ARG A 148 -17.28 -11.27 -4.35
CA ARG A 148 -18.02 -10.68 -5.48
C ARG A 148 -19.47 -10.33 -5.12
N VAL A 149 -20.15 -11.19 -4.38
CA VAL A 149 -21.51 -10.91 -3.87
C VAL A 149 -21.51 -9.71 -2.91
N ALA A 150 -20.49 -9.56 -2.06
CA ALA A 150 -20.36 -8.40 -1.17
C ALA A 150 -20.15 -7.09 -1.96
N VAL A 151 -19.38 -7.13 -3.04
CA VAL A 151 -19.19 -5.99 -3.96
C VAL A 151 -20.50 -5.64 -4.67
N ALA A 152 -21.21 -6.62 -5.24
CA ALA A 152 -22.51 -6.40 -5.87
C ALA A 152 -23.53 -5.78 -4.90
N ARG A 153 -23.58 -6.27 -3.65
CA ARG A 153 -24.41 -5.68 -2.59
C ARG A 153 -24.04 -4.22 -2.31
N GLY A 154 -22.76 -3.86 -2.34
CA GLY A 154 -22.33 -2.48 -2.17
C GLY A 154 -22.79 -1.58 -3.32
N LEU A 155 -22.68 -2.07 -4.56
CA LEU A 155 -22.94 -1.30 -5.79
C LEU A 155 -24.41 -1.22 -6.21
N VAL A 156 -25.24 -2.18 -5.81
CA VAL A 156 -26.65 -2.29 -6.26
C VAL A 156 -27.46 -1.01 -6.08
N ALA A 157 -27.17 -0.24 -5.04
CA ALA A 157 -27.87 0.99 -4.72
C ALA A 157 -27.23 2.25 -5.33
N GLN A 158 -26.28 2.08 -6.26
CA GLN A 158 -25.53 3.13 -6.96
C GLN A 158 -25.02 4.20 -5.99
N PRO A 159 -24.15 3.82 -5.03
CA PRO A 159 -23.65 4.76 -4.04
C PRO A 159 -22.72 5.79 -4.67
N ASP A 160 -22.61 6.96 -4.04
CA ASP A 160 -21.66 7.99 -4.47
C ASP A 160 -20.21 7.56 -4.16
N LEU A 161 -20.02 6.75 -3.10
CA LEU A 161 -18.72 6.29 -2.63
C LEU A 161 -18.75 4.82 -2.21
N MET A 162 -17.80 4.04 -2.71
CA MET A 162 -17.53 2.66 -2.27
C MET A 162 -16.39 2.62 -1.26
N LEU A 163 -16.59 1.95 -0.13
CA LEU A 163 -15.59 1.78 0.92
C LEU A 163 -15.22 0.31 1.05
N PHE A 164 -13.92 0.00 0.99
CA PHE A 164 -13.39 -1.35 1.14
C PHE A 164 -12.44 -1.42 2.34
N ASP A 165 -12.81 -2.19 3.37
CA ASP A 165 -12.01 -2.36 4.59
C ASP A 165 -11.30 -3.72 4.53
N GLU A 166 -10.04 -3.73 4.07
CA GLU A 166 -9.20 -4.93 3.89
C GLU A 166 -9.91 -6.13 3.23
N PRO A 167 -10.60 -5.92 2.10
CA PRO A 167 -11.52 -6.92 1.55
C PRO A 167 -10.85 -8.22 1.09
N LEU A 168 -9.52 -8.25 0.92
CA LEU A 168 -8.79 -9.38 0.37
C LEU A 168 -7.88 -10.09 1.39
N SER A 169 -7.84 -9.62 2.65
CA SER A 169 -6.90 -10.11 3.66
C SER A 169 -7.11 -11.58 4.02
N ASN A 170 -8.35 -12.08 3.90
CA ASN A 170 -8.74 -13.44 4.26
C ASN A 170 -8.62 -14.45 3.11
N LEU A 171 -8.08 -14.03 1.95
CA LEU A 171 -7.91 -14.86 0.77
C LEU A 171 -6.48 -15.40 0.66
N ASP A 172 -6.33 -16.62 0.14
CA ASP A 172 -5.04 -17.15 -0.28
C ASP A 172 -4.45 -16.31 -1.43
N ALA A 173 -3.13 -16.40 -1.64
CA ALA A 173 -2.43 -15.53 -2.59
C ALA A 173 -2.98 -15.61 -4.02
N ARG A 174 -3.28 -16.82 -4.53
CA ARG A 174 -3.76 -16.99 -5.91
C ARG A 174 -5.16 -16.41 -6.07
N LEU A 175 -6.05 -16.68 -5.11
CA LEU A 175 -7.40 -16.15 -5.14
C LEU A 175 -7.41 -14.62 -4.93
N ARG A 176 -6.54 -14.11 -4.06
CA ARG A 176 -6.32 -12.67 -3.85
C ARG A 176 -5.95 -11.96 -5.15
N ASP A 177 -4.95 -12.46 -5.87
CA ASP A 177 -4.52 -11.87 -7.15
C ASP A 177 -5.66 -11.85 -8.18
N GLN A 178 -6.41 -12.96 -8.27
CA GLN A 178 -7.56 -13.06 -9.16
C GLN A 178 -8.64 -12.04 -8.81
N VAL A 179 -9.04 -11.96 -7.54
CA VAL A 179 -10.10 -11.06 -7.08
C VAL A 179 -9.66 -9.60 -7.19
N ARG A 180 -8.39 -9.28 -6.89
CA ARG A 180 -7.81 -7.95 -7.13
C ARG A 180 -7.97 -7.54 -8.59
N SER A 181 -7.57 -8.41 -9.52
CA SER A 181 -7.73 -8.15 -10.96
C SER A 181 -9.20 -7.95 -11.35
N GLN A 182 -10.12 -8.68 -10.74
CA GLN A 182 -11.56 -8.53 -10.99
C GLN A 182 -12.08 -7.17 -10.48
N ILE A 183 -11.65 -6.72 -9.29
CA ILE A 183 -12.01 -5.40 -8.76
C ILE A 183 -11.46 -4.29 -9.67
N HIS A 184 -10.19 -4.40 -10.09
CA HIS A 184 -9.58 -3.44 -11.03
C HIS A 184 -10.39 -3.34 -12.33
N GLN A 185 -10.70 -4.48 -12.97
CA GLN A 185 -11.48 -4.51 -14.21
C GLN A 185 -12.90 -3.97 -14.03
N LEU A 186 -13.53 -4.28 -12.89
CA LEU A 186 -14.85 -3.75 -12.55
C LEU A 186 -14.82 -2.23 -12.41
N HIS A 187 -13.81 -1.69 -11.74
CA HIS A 187 -13.61 -0.25 -11.60
C HIS A 187 -13.38 0.40 -12.96
N GLN A 188 -12.46 -0.12 -13.79
CA GLN A 188 -12.20 0.38 -15.14
C GLN A 188 -13.45 0.41 -16.04
N ARG A 189 -14.38 -0.53 -15.85
CA ARG A 189 -15.63 -0.60 -16.63
C ARG A 189 -16.71 0.38 -16.16
N ILE A 190 -16.78 0.68 -14.86
CA ILE A 190 -17.89 1.43 -14.25
C ILE A 190 -17.49 2.84 -13.82
N GLY A 191 -16.25 3.04 -13.36
CA GLY A 191 -15.72 4.31 -12.88
C GLY A 191 -16.36 4.79 -11.57
N PHE A 192 -16.59 3.89 -10.61
CA PHE A 192 -17.16 4.28 -9.31
C PHE A 192 -16.09 4.84 -8.38
N THR A 193 -16.38 5.92 -7.65
CA THR A 193 -15.44 6.46 -6.66
C THR A 193 -15.25 5.48 -5.49
N ALA A 194 -14.00 5.24 -5.09
CA ALA A 194 -13.66 4.23 -4.09
C ALA A 194 -12.58 4.67 -3.10
N VAL A 195 -12.70 4.22 -1.85
CA VAL A 195 -11.61 4.20 -0.87
C VAL A 195 -11.34 2.76 -0.46
N PHE A 196 -10.10 2.32 -0.64
CA PHE A 196 -9.65 0.96 -0.38
C PHE A 196 -8.56 0.95 0.69
N VAL A 197 -8.81 0.26 1.80
CA VAL A 197 -7.83 0.09 2.87
C VAL A 197 -7.10 -1.23 2.68
N THR A 198 -5.77 -1.18 2.68
CA THR A 198 -4.93 -2.38 2.68
C THR A 198 -3.61 -2.15 3.40
N HIS A 199 -2.93 -3.24 3.70
CA HIS A 199 -1.53 -3.27 4.13
C HIS A 199 -0.61 -3.87 3.06
N ASP A 200 -1.17 -4.35 1.94
CA ASP A 200 -0.45 -4.98 0.84
C ASP A 200 -0.09 -3.96 -0.24
N GLN A 201 1.21 -3.81 -0.49
CA GLN A 201 1.73 -2.87 -1.48
C GLN A 201 1.32 -3.23 -2.91
N ALA A 202 1.29 -4.53 -3.25
CA ALA A 202 0.94 -4.97 -4.59
C ALA A 202 -0.55 -4.74 -4.88
N GLU A 203 -1.40 -4.79 -3.85
CA GLU A 203 -2.79 -4.31 -3.97
C GLU A 203 -2.85 -2.82 -4.24
N ALA A 204 -2.11 -2.02 -3.48
CA ALA A 204 -2.08 -0.58 -3.62
C ALA A 204 -1.63 -0.14 -5.03
N PHE A 205 -0.47 -0.61 -5.49
CA PHE A 205 0.08 -0.25 -6.80
C PHE A 205 -0.78 -0.73 -7.98
N ALA A 206 -1.50 -1.84 -7.84
CA ALA A 206 -2.31 -2.39 -8.93
C ALA A 206 -3.74 -1.81 -9.00
N LEU A 207 -4.27 -1.30 -7.89
CA LEU A 207 -5.65 -0.81 -7.81
C LEU A 207 -5.76 0.72 -7.82
N GLY A 208 -4.83 1.41 -7.17
CA GLY A 208 -4.99 2.83 -6.87
C GLY A 208 -4.75 3.72 -8.07
N ASP A 209 -5.63 4.70 -8.27
CA ASP A 209 -5.32 5.88 -9.08
C ASP A 209 -4.44 6.85 -8.26
N ARG A 210 -4.68 6.89 -6.93
CA ARG A 210 -3.86 7.60 -5.94
C ARG A 210 -3.68 6.77 -4.67
N LEU A 211 -2.54 6.94 -4.02
CA LEU A 211 -2.16 6.30 -2.77
C LEU A 211 -1.97 7.34 -1.68
N ALA A 212 -2.63 7.14 -0.54
CA ALA A 212 -2.35 7.87 0.69
C ALA A 212 -1.56 6.96 1.64
N ILE A 213 -0.25 7.19 1.73
CA ILE A 213 0.64 6.49 2.64
C ILE A 213 0.48 7.09 4.04
N MET A 214 0.02 6.28 5.00
CA MET A 214 -0.29 6.73 6.35
C MET A 214 0.73 6.25 7.37
N LYS A 215 1.09 7.14 8.30
CA LYS A 215 1.93 6.85 9.47
C LYS A 215 1.37 7.59 10.67
N SER A 216 1.21 6.88 11.79
CA SER A 216 0.82 7.48 13.07
C SER A 216 -0.38 8.44 12.99
N GLY A 217 -1.42 8.08 12.22
CA GLY A 217 -2.64 8.87 12.08
C GLY A 217 -2.58 10.03 11.08
N ARG A 218 -1.46 10.24 10.40
CA ARG A 218 -1.23 11.27 9.38
C ARG A 218 -0.92 10.66 8.03
N ILE A 219 -1.12 11.44 6.96
CA ILE A 219 -0.70 11.08 5.60
C ILE A 219 0.72 11.62 5.38
N GLU A 220 1.66 10.72 5.10
CA GLU A 220 3.07 11.02 4.81
C GLU A 220 3.29 11.38 3.34
N GLN A 221 2.52 10.73 2.44
CA GLN A 221 2.54 11.02 1.01
C GLN A 221 1.18 10.74 0.42
N TYR A 222 0.71 11.64 -0.46
CA TYR A 222 -0.54 11.50 -1.18
C TYR A 222 -0.34 11.77 -2.67
N ASP A 223 -0.17 10.73 -3.47
CA ASP A 223 0.23 10.87 -4.88
C ASP A 223 -0.17 9.65 -5.73
N ALA A 224 0.03 9.73 -7.04
CA ALA A 224 -0.13 8.60 -7.95
C ALA A 224 0.85 7.45 -7.61
N PRO A 225 0.48 6.18 -7.85
CA PRO A 225 1.32 5.04 -7.51
C PRO A 225 2.74 5.10 -8.09
N GLU A 226 2.88 5.53 -9.34
CA GLU A 226 4.18 5.68 -10.00
C GLU A 226 5.05 6.73 -9.31
N HIS A 227 4.47 7.86 -8.89
CA HIS A 227 5.20 8.89 -8.14
C HIS A 227 5.56 8.45 -6.73
N VAL A 228 4.68 7.71 -6.04
CA VAL A 228 5.02 7.13 -4.73
C VAL A 228 6.18 6.15 -4.89
N PHE A 229 6.15 5.30 -5.91
CA PHE A 229 7.19 4.33 -6.20
C PHE A 229 8.51 5.00 -6.58
N GLU A 230 8.51 5.89 -7.57
CA GLU A 230 9.72 6.50 -8.11
C GLU A 230 10.24 7.64 -7.25
N MET A 231 9.38 8.34 -6.54
CA MET A 231 9.70 9.58 -5.83
C MET A 231 9.12 9.60 -4.41
N PRO A 232 9.52 8.64 -3.55
CA PRO A 232 9.03 8.57 -2.17
C PRO A 232 9.35 9.86 -1.39
N ALA A 233 8.35 10.38 -0.68
CA ALA A 233 8.39 11.70 -0.07
C ALA A 233 9.34 11.80 1.12
N SER A 234 9.52 10.70 1.86
CA SER A 234 10.38 10.60 3.04
C SER A 234 11.09 9.25 3.06
N GLU A 235 12.16 9.14 3.88
CA GLU A 235 12.86 7.87 4.10
C GLU A 235 11.90 6.78 4.58
N TYR A 236 10.91 7.14 5.40
CA TYR A 236 9.87 6.24 5.85
C TYR A 236 9.08 5.67 4.67
N VAL A 237 8.60 6.53 3.76
CA VAL A 237 7.85 6.06 2.58
C VAL A 237 8.74 5.17 1.73
N ALA A 238 9.98 5.57 1.46
CA ALA A 238 10.95 4.78 0.70
C ALA A 238 11.15 3.37 1.27
N ALA A 239 11.42 3.28 2.58
CA ALA A 239 11.56 1.99 3.25
C ALA A 239 10.26 1.18 3.17
N PHE A 240 9.13 1.84 3.41
CA PHE A 240 7.82 1.20 3.42
C PHE A 240 7.36 0.70 2.05
N ILE A 241 7.84 1.25 0.94
CA ILE A 241 7.51 0.80 -0.43
C ILE A 241 8.58 -0.13 -1.06
N GLY A 242 9.45 -0.71 -0.25
CA GLY A 242 10.38 -1.75 -0.69
C GLY A 242 11.80 -1.29 -1.03
N MET A 243 12.17 -0.04 -0.73
CA MET A 243 13.59 0.38 -0.77
C MET A 243 14.32 -0.13 0.49
N GLY A 244 14.52 -1.45 0.55
CA GLY A 244 15.03 -2.15 1.73
C GLY A 244 16.49 -1.86 2.07
N ASN A 245 17.30 -1.47 1.08
CA ASN A 245 18.69 -1.12 1.33
C ASN A 245 18.80 0.28 1.95
N ARG A 246 19.63 0.40 2.98
CA ARG A 246 19.93 1.65 3.67
C ARG A 246 21.44 1.84 3.72
N LEU A 247 21.90 2.98 3.24
CA LEU A 247 23.31 3.34 3.24
C LEU A 247 23.47 4.72 3.85
N GLU A 248 24.27 4.82 4.92
CA GLU A 248 24.57 6.11 5.54
C GLU A 248 25.67 6.82 4.76
N LEU A 249 25.41 8.10 4.51
CA LEU A 249 26.25 8.96 3.71
C LEU A 249 26.65 10.18 4.50
N LYS A 250 27.89 10.63 4.33
CA LYS A 250 28.38 11.91 4.83
C LYS A 250 28.90 12.74 3.66
N ARG A 251 28.42 13.97 3.54
CA ARG A 251 28.93 14.91 2.55
C ARG A 251 30.20 15.59 3.08
N GLY A 252 31.34 15.23 2.52
CA GLY A 252 32.61 15.94 2.74
C GLY A 252 32.92 16.93 1.62
N HIS A 253 34.06 17.62 1.75
CA HIS A 253 34.55 18.57 0.74
C HIS A 253 34.73 17.95 -0.66
N GLU A 254 35.09 16.67 -0.73
CA GLU A 254 35.35 15.93 -1.98
C GLU A 254 34.10 15.23 -2.55
N GLY A 255 32.94 15.37 -1.90
CA GLY A 255 31.71 14.67 -2.28
C GLY A 255 31.18 13.74 -1.17
N TRP A 256 30.32 12.80 -1.56
CA TRP A 256 29.68 11.88 -0.62
C TRP A 256 30.55 10.67 -0.34
N LYS A 257 30.58 10.25 0.92
CA LYS A 257 31.29 9.04 1.37
C LYS A 257 30.36 8.17 2.20
N THR A 258 30.51 6.85 2.09
CA THR A 258 29.87 5.89 2.99
C THR A 258 30.53 5.92 4.37
N ASN A 259 29.92 5.25 5.34
CA ASN A 259 30.57 4.99 6.63
C ASN A 259 31.84 4.14 6.52
N ALA A 260 31.96 3.31 5.48
CA ALA A 260 33.19 2.56 5.19
C ALA A 260 34.32 3.45 4.61
N GLY A 261 34.01 4.70 4.26
CA GLY A 261 34.95 5.66 3.69
C GLY A 261 35.04 5.63 2.17
N ASP A 262 34.26 4.78 1.51
CA ASP A 262 34.18 4.69 0.05
C ASP A 262 33.50 5.94 -0.52
N GLY A 263 34.10 6.54 -1.54
CA GLY A 263 33.50 7.65 -2.27
C GLY A 263 32.36 7.17 -3.14
N ILE A 264 31.21 7.85 -3.08
CA ILE A 264 30.04 7.55 -3.90
C ILE A 264 29.73 8.75 -4.79
N ASP A 265 29.65 8.48 -6.09
CA ASP A 265 29.09 9.43 -7.04
C ASP A 265 27.56 9.37 -6.99
N LEU A 266 26.95 10.51 -6.64
CA LEU A 266 25.51 10.71 -6.58
C LEU A 266 25.01 11.66 -7.67
N SER A 267 25.79 11.91 -8.72
CA SER A 267 25.46 12.87 -9.78
C SER A 267 24.13 12.58 -10.51
N GLY A 268 23.66 11.33 -10.49
CA GLY A 268 22.34 10.92 -10.99
C GLY A 268 21.26 10.68 -9.91
N ALA A 269 21.61 10.73 -8.62
CA ALA A 269 20.67 10.40 -7.55
C ALA A 269 19.68 11.53 -7.27
N VAL A 270 18.46 11.17 -6.87
CA VAL A 270 17.47 12.15 -6.38
C VAL A 270 17.80 12.46 -4.92
N VAL A 271 18.36 13.64 -4.68
CA VAL A 271 18.64 14.16 -3.33
C VAL A 271 17.46 15.01 -2.86
N ARG A 272 16.75 14.53 -1.83
CA ARG A 272 15.74 15.29 -1.11
C ARG A 272 16.41 15.92 0.12
N ASP A 273 16.17 17.22 0.29
CA ASP A 273 16.76 18.13 1.30
C ASP A 273 18.12 18.76 0.96
N ARG A 274 18.47 19.83 1.70
CA ARG A 274 19.75 20.52 1.56
C ARG A 274 20.86 19.60 2.02
N ALA A 275 21.77 19.30 1.11
CA ALA A 275 23.01 18.63 1.41
C ALA A 275 24.15 19.64 1.40
N ASP A 276 24.41 20.32 2.50
CA ASP A 276 25.59 21.18 2.61
C ASP A 276 26.80 20.31 3.06
N GLU A 277 28.00 20.89 3.07
CA GLU A 277 29.16 20.20 3.62
C GLU A 277 28.94 19.88 5.11
N GLY A 278 29.23 18.64 5.51
CA GLY A 278 28.98 18.14 6.86
C GLY A 278 27.59 17.53 7.08
N THR A 279 26.72 17.52 6.06
CA THR A 279 25.40 16.85 6.15
C THR A 279 25.56 15.33 6.20
N SER A 280 24.94 14.71 7.19
CA SER A 280 24.62 13.28 7.19
C SER A 280 23.33 13.05 6.41
N ALA A 281 23.31 12.01 5.59
CA ALA A 281 22.15 11.61 4.81
C ALA A 281 22.04 10.09 4.74
N VAL A 282 20.86 9.63 4.33
CA VAL A 282 20.59 8.22 4.10
C VAL A 282 20.21 8.03 2.65
N ALA A 283 20.92 7.15 1.95
CA ALA A 283 20.49 6.63 0.66
C ALA A 283 19.65 5.35 0.86
N ARG A 284 18.48 5.34 0.23
CA ARG A 284 17.63 4.16 0.07
C ARG A 284 17.62 3.75 -1.41
N PHE A 285 17.60 2.44 -1.66
CA PHE A 285 17.50 1.84 -3.00
C PHE A 285 16.93 0.43 -2.88
N ARG A 286 16.44 -0.16 -3.97
CA ARG A 286 15.80 -1.49 -3.91
C ARG A 286 16.83 -2.61 -4.01
N PRO A 287 16.53 -3.79 -3.46
CA PRO A 287 17.33 -4.99 -3.71
C PRO A 287 17.43 -5.36 -5.20
N ASP A 288 16.40 -5.07 -5.98
CA ASP A 288 16.37 -5.29 -7.44
C ASP A 288 17.30 -4.33 -8.22
N ASP A 289 17.74 -3.23 -7.59
CA ASP A 289 18.64 -2.23 -8.20
C ASP A 289 20.13 -2.50 -7.93
N VAL A 290 20.44 -3.63 -7.28
CA VAL A 290 21.80 -4.02 -6.91
C VAL A 290 22.23 -5.24 -7.71
N PHE A 291 23.39 -5.11 -8.37
CA PHE A 291 23.93 -6.12 -9.28
C PHE A 291 25.19 -6.75 -8.71
N LEU A 292 25.33 -8.06 -8.89
CA LEU A 292 26.49 -8.84 -8.46
C LEU A 292 27.51 -8.98 -9.60
N HIS A 293 28.78 -8.73 -9.30
CA HIS A 293 29.88 -8.81 -10.27
C HIS A 293 30.98 -9.77 -9.84
N GLU A 294 31.78 -10.24 -10.80
CA GLU A 294 32.98 -11.05 -10.53
C GLU A 294 34.14 -10.20 -10.06
N SER A 295 34.35 -9.07 -10.73
CA SER A 295 35.41 -8.12 -10.43
C SER A 295 34.93 -6.68 -10.65
N LEU A 296 35.74 -5.72 -10.19
CA LEU A 296 35.50 -4.29 -10.47
C LEU A 296 35.52 -3.97 -11.97
N GLN A 297 36.15 -4.79 -12.81
CA GLN A 297 36.25 -4.56 -14.25
C GLN A 297 34.93 -4.88 -14.98
N ASP A 298 34.07 -5.68 -14.36
CA ASP A 298 32.78 -6.09 -14.93
C ASP A 298 31.67 -5.07 -14.62
N VAL A 299 31.95 -4.10 -13.74
CA VAL A 299 30.99 -3.07 -13.34
C VAL A 299 30.74 -2.12 -14.53
N PRO A 300 29.49 -1.96 -14.96
CA PRO A 300 29.15 -1.03 -16.03
C PRO A 300 29.61 0.40 -15.73
N VAL A 301 30.10 1.10 -16.76
CA VAL A 301 30.48 2.51 -16.64
C VAL A 301 29.27 3.33 -16.18
N GLY A 302 29.48 4.16 -15.14
CA GLY A 302 28.43 4.98 -14.53
C GLY A 302 27.77 4.36 -13.30
N ASN A 303 27.92 3.05 -13.08
CA ASN A 303 27.50 2.44 -11.83
C ASN A 303 28.53 2.70 -10.72
N VAL A 304 28.06 2.76 -9.48
CA VAL A 304 28.90 2.86 -8.29
C VAL A 304 29.27 1.44 -7.84
N PRO A 305 30.55 1.06 -7.87
CA PRO A 305 31.00 -0.22 -7.33
C PRO A 305 31.16 -0.14 -5.81
N LEU A 306 30.81 -1.22 -5.10
CA LEU A 306 31.14 -1.41 -3.68
C LEU A 306 31.74 -2.79 -3.45
N HIS A 307 32.77 -2.82 -2.60
CA HIS A 307 33.29 -4.06 -2.05
C HIS A 307 32.37 -4.55 -0.94
N ALA A 308 31.95 -5.81 -1.02
CA ALA A 308 31.09 -6.42 -0.02
C ALA A 308 31.55 -7.84 0.32
N GLU A 309 31.09 -8.33 1.46
CA GLU A 309 31.27 -9.71 1.89
C GLU A 309 29.91 -10.42 1.88
N LEU A 310 29.89 -11.65 1.36
CA LEU A 310 28.70 -12.50 1.40
C LEU A 310 28.32 -12.79 2.86
N VAL A 311 27.08 -12.50 3.24
CA VAL A 311 26.54 -12.90 4.55
C VAL A 311 25.80 -14.22 4.40
N ASP A 312 24.82 -14.27 3.50
CA ASP A 312 24.05 -15.48 3.20
C ASP A 312 23.38 -15.36 1.82
N TYR A 313 22.85 -16.47 1.30
CA TYR A 313 21.98 -16.48 0.13
C TYR A 313 20.92 -17.57 0.21
N GLU A 314 19.73 -17.26 -0.30
CA GLU A 314 18.59 -18.19 -0.34
C GLU A 314 18.07 -18.35 -1.76
N TYR A 315 17.71 -19.58 -2.16
CA TYR A 315 17.16 -19.84 -3.48
C TYR A 315 15.66 -19.53 -3.53
N ALA A 316 15.29 -18.49 -4.28
CA ALA A 316 13.92 -18.01 -4.46
C ALA A 316 13.32 -18.35 -5.86
N GLY A 317 13.84 -19.39 -6.51
CA GLY A 317 13.38 -19.83 -7.83
C GLY A 317 14.16 -19.17 -8.98
N ARG A 318 13.62 -18.13 -9.60
CA ARG A 318 14.31 -17.43 -10.72
C ARG A 318 15.51 -16.60 -10.25
N TYR A 319 15.55 -16.28 -8.96
CA TYR A 319 16.56 -15.47 -8.33
C TYR A 319 17.06 -16.16 -7.06
N PHE A 320 18.19 -15.68 -6.57
CA PHE A 320 18.63 -15.84 -5.20
C PHE A 320 18.42 -14.52 -4.48
N ASP A 321 17.82 -14.56 -3.29
CA ASP A 321 17.87 -13.44 -2.36
C ASP A 321 19.22 -13.51 -1.65
N VAL A 322 20.08 -12.52 -1.88
CA VAL A 322 21.47 -12.53 -1.39
C VAL A 322 21.61 -11.40 -0.37
N SER A 323 22.14 -11.73 0.79
CA SER A 323 22.51 -10.77 1.84
C SER A 323 24.02 -10.58 1.83
N VAL A 324 24.46 -9.33 1.80
CA VAL A 324 25.87 -8.93 1.81
C VAL A 324 26.08 -7.84 2.84
N LYS A 325 27.33 -7.55 3.19
CA LYS A 325 27.68 -6.39 4.02
C LYS A 325 28.78 -5.56 3.37
N THR A 326 28.62 -4.25 3.40
CA THR A 326 29.61 -3.25 2.97
C THR A 326 30.09 -2.52 4.22
N GLY A 327 31.32 -2.79 4.68
CA GLY A 327 31.76 -2.34 6.00
C GLY A 327 30.89 -2.94 7.12
N THR A 328 30.13 -2.10 7.83
CA THR A 328 29.20 -2.52 8.89
C THR A 328 27.73 -2.57 8.43
N GLU A 329 27.42 -2.16 7.20
CA GLU A 329 26.06 -1.98 6.73
C GLU A 329 25.58 -3.22 5.96
N PRO A 330 24.47 -3.86 6.37
CA PRO A 330 23.89 -4.97 5.62
C PRO A 330 23.12 -4.45 4.40
N LEU A 331 23.27 -5.13 3.27
CA LEU A 331 22.55 -4.87 2.03
C LEU A 331 21.98 -6.18 1.48
N ALA A 332 20.82 -6.10 0.83
CA ALA A 332 20.18 -7.19 0.14
C ALA A 332 20.17 -6.93 -1.38
N LEU A 333 20.26 -8.00 -2.16
CA LEU A 333 20.10 -7.95 -3.62
C LEU A 333 19.42 -9.20 -4.17
N ARG A 334 18.87 -9.10 -5.38
CA ARG A 334 18.34 -10.25 -6.12
C ARG A 334 19.23 -10.64 -7.28
N ALA A 335 19.96 -11.74 -7.12
CA ALA A 335 20.85 -12.26 -8.16
C ALA A 335 20.11 -13.30 -9.02
N LYS A 336 20.11 -13.15 -10.34
CA LYS A 336 19.49 -14.14 -11.24
C LYS A 336 20.12 -15.51 -11.08
N ALA A 337 19.30 -16.54 -10.87
CA ALA A 337 19.76 -17.90 -10.64
C ALA A 337 20.48 -18.50 -11.87
N SER A 338 20.06 -18.12 -13.08
CA SER A 338 20.67 -18.55 -14.34
C SER A 338 22.08 -18.00 -14.57
N GLU A 339 22.38 -16.84 -14.00
CA GLU A 339 23.65 -16.13 -14.21
C GLU A 339 24.62 -16.40 -13.05
N HIS A 340 24.14 -16.37 -11.79
CA HIS A 340 25.00 -16.42 -10.61
C HIS A 340 24.89 -17.71 -9.78
N GLY A 341 23.94 -18.60 -10.09
CA GLY A 341 23.60 -19.72 -9.21
C GLY A 341 24.71 -20.75 -9.00
N ALA A 342 25.52 -21.04 -10.03
CA ALA A 342 26.64 -21.96 -9.90
C ALA A 342 27.74 -21.40 -8.97
N ARG A 343 28.01 -20.09 -9.09
CA ARG A 343 29.01 -19.37 -8.28
C ARG A 343 28.55 -19.28 -6.83
N LEU A 344 27.33 -18.79 -6.58
CA LEU A 344 26.80 -18.62 -5.22
C LEU A 344 26.86 -19.93 -4.42
N ARG A 345 26.49 -21.06 -5.03
CA ARG A 345 26.55 -22.39 -4.39
C ARG A 345 27.94 -22.86 -3.98
N GLN A 346 28.99 -22.26 -4.52
CA GLN A 346 30.39 -22.58 -4.18
C GLN A 346 30.97 -21.59 -3.17
N MET A 347 30.29 -20.47 -2.90
CA MET A 347 30.74 -19.46 -1.98
C MET A 347 30.36 -19.82 -0.53
N THR A 348 31.19 -19.39 0.40
CA THR A 348 30.92 -19.46 1.84
C THR A 348 30.66 -18.06 2.38
N PRO A 349 29.89 -17.91 3.47
CA PRO A 349 29.82 -16.65 4.20
C PRO A 349 31.21 -16.06 4.49
N GLY A 350 31.35 -14.75 4.34
CA GLY A 350 32.60 -14.00 4.41
C GLY A 350 33.37 -13.91 3.10
N ALA A 351 32.94 -14.61 2.03
CA ALA A 351 33.61 -14.52 0.74
C ALA A 351 33.50 -13.10 0.14
N PRO A 352 34.61 -12.53 -0.38
CA PRO A 352 34.58 -11.21 -0.98
C PRO A 352 33.84 -11.23 -2.31
N LEU A 353 33.08 -10.18 -2.57
CA LEU A 353 32.36 -9.94 -3.82
C LEU A 353 32.30 -8.45 -4.14
N VAL A 354 31.94 -8.15 -5.38
CA VAL A 354 31.71 -6.79 -5.85
C VAL A 354 30.22 -6.66 -6.16
N ILE A 355 29.59 -5.64 -5.61
CA ILE A 355 28.25 -5.22 -6.02
C ILE A 355 28.32 -3.87 -6.72
N SER A 356 27.28 -3.54 -7.48
CA SER A 356 27.11 -2.20 -8.01
C SER A 356 25.66 -1.79 -8.05
N PHE A 357 25.41 -0.49 -8.09
CA PHE A 357 24.09 0.09 -8.39
C PHE A 357 24.26 1.32 -9.28
N SER A 358 23.19 1.71 -9.96
CA SER A 358 23.14 3.00 -10.67
C SER A 358 22.86 4.13 -9.68
N PRO A 359 23.54 5.29 -9.76
CA PRO A 359 23.16 6.48 -8.99
C PRO A 359 21.67 6.84 -9.12
N ASP A 360 21.06 6.61 -10.28
CA ASP A 360 19.67 6.96 -10.57
C ASP A 360 18.65 6.14 -9.77
N SER A 361 19.04 4.98 -9.23
CA SER A 361 18.17 4.17 -8.36
C SER A 361 18.17 4.65 -6.90
N LEU A 362 19.06 5.57 -6.53
CA LEU A 362 19.18 6.07 -5.17
C LEU A 362 18.16 7.18 -4.89
N ARG A 363 17.59 7.12 -3.69
CA ARG A 363 16.84 8.22 -3.07
C ARG A 363 17.55 8.62 -1.79
N VAL A 364 18.03 9.84 -1.75
CA VAL A 364 18.85 10.36 -0.64
C VAL A 364 18.00 11.30 0.19
N TYR A 365 18.00 11.10 1.50
CA TYR A 365 17.25 11.89 2.47
C TYR A 365 18.23 12.49 3.47
N GLY A 366 18.21 13.81 3.64
CA GLY A 366 19.02 14.46 4.68
C GLY A 366 18.52 14.06 6.06
N GLU A 367 19.43 13.72 6.98
CA GLU A 367 19.02 13.54 8.38
C GLU A 367 18.83 14.91 9.03
N PRO A 368 17.64 15.23 9.57
CA PRO A 368 17.50 16.38 10.44
C PRO A 368 18.18 16.06 11.78
N ASN A 369 19.46 16.40 11.91
CA ASN A 369 20.25 16.33 13.15
C ASN A 369 20.00 15.07 14.01
N GLY A 370 20.47 13.90 13.56
CA GLY A 370 20.87 12.80 14.45
C GLY A 370 19.77 11.97 15.12
N SER A 371 18.54 11.94 14.62
CA SER A 371 17.58 10.91 15.03
C SER A 371 17.53 9.79 14.00
N ALA A 372 18.17 8.66 14.30
CA ALA A 372 17.96 7.42 13.56
C ALA A 372 16.46 7.07 13.57
N VAL A 373 15.84 7.02 12.40
CA VAL A 373 14.46 6.57 12.25
C VAL A 373 14.43 5.08 12.55
N ALA A 374 13.70 4.67 13.59
CA ALA A 374 13.49 3.26 13.89
C ALA A 374 12.90 2.55 12.67
N GLU A 375 13.52 1.43 12.28
CA GLU A 375 13.06 0.59 11.19
C GLU A 375 11.60 0.16 11.45
N PRO A 376 10.70 0.25 10.46
CA PRO A 376 9.47 -0.51 10.56
C PRO A 376 9.81 -2.00 10.55
N ASP A 377 9.25 -2.77 11.48
CA ASP A 377 9.36 -4.24 11.49
C ASP A 377 8.87 -4.78 10.13
N LEU A 378 9.81 -5.02 9.22
CA LEU A 378 9.58 -5.77 8.00
C LEU A 378 9.34 -7.21 8.44
N VAL A 379 8.07 -7.61 8.46
CA VAL A 379 7.67 -9.00 8.69
C VAL A 379 8.41 -9.87 7.69
N ALA A 380 9.39 -10.62 8.19
CA ALA A 380 10.03 -11.69 7.45
C ALA A 380 8.95 -12.59 6.87
N ALA A 381 8.93 -12.73 5.54
CA ALA A 381 8.07 -13.68 4.86
C ALA A 381 8.47 -15.11 5.28
N GLY A 382 7.77 -15.61 6.30
CA GLY A 382 7.64 -16.99 6.77
C GLY A 382 8.67 -18.04 6.33
N SER A 383 9.60 -18.37 7.24
CA SER A 383 10.05 -19.75 7.40
C SER A 383 9.09 -20.49 8.35
N GLY A 384 8.21 -21.32 7.77
CA GLY A 384 7.33 -22.22 8.53
C GLY A 384 8.14 -23.24 9.33
N GLY A 385 8.27 -23.01 10.64
CA GLY A 385 8.80 -23.98 11.59
C GLY A 385 7.70 -24.95 12.02
N THR A 386 7.78 -26.18 11.52
CA THR A 386 7.11 -27.34 12.12
C THR A 386 7.60 -27.53 13.56
N ALA A 387 6.70 -27.57 14.52
CA ALA A 387 6.96 -28.18 15.82
C ALA A 387 5.74 -29.04 16.22
N SER A 388 6.08 -30.28 16.52
CA SER A 388 5.31 -31.42 17.02
C SER A 388 4.33 -31.13 18.14
#